data_AF-A0A088CAE7-F1
#
_entry.id   AF-A0A088CAE7-F1
#
_cell.length_a   1.000
_cell.length_b   1.000
_cell.length_c   1.000
_cell.angle_alpha   90.00
_cell.angle_beta   90.00
_cell.angle_gamma   90.00
#
_symmetry.space_group_name_H-M   'P 1'
#
loop_
_entity.id
_entity.type
_entity.pdbx_description
1 polymer ?
#
loop_
_entity_poly.entity_id
_entity_poly.type
_entity_poly.pdbx_seq_one_letter_code
_entity_poly.pdbx_strand_id
1 'polypeptide(L)'
;MAQLIITQRYFISNVIIPFFDSLTWLSKKAKDYTDWKLIWDLINQGWHFTEEGQKLIYLITNGMNNSRLSTRFTPVEDVSPWDVKERALKLLSLPSNYEVQANGKILLKSLGTYLKGRGNVGVSVLDAKGEIVFKFNSIKDCALFFNVHTRTINRRLENGSLVEYNNQNLVFKREMHLP
;
A
#
# COMPACT_ATOMS: atom_id res chain seq x y z
N MET A 1 28.29 15.34 0.77
CA MET A 1 27.11 15.65 -0.05
C MET A 1 25.88 15.23 0.76
N ALA A 2 24.97 16.14 1.08
CA ALA A 2 23.78 15.78 1.87
C ALA A 2 22.80 14.97 1.01
N GLN A 3 22.18 13.94 1.58
CA GLN A 3 21.19 13.10 0.91
C GLN A 3 19.92 13.01 1.76
N LEU A 4 18.76 13.10 1.10
CA LEU A 4 17.46 12.80 1.70
C LEU A 4 17.04 11.40 1.29
N ILE A 5 16.81 10.52 2.26
CA ILE A 5 16.40 9.13 2.04
C ILE A 5 15.05 8.91 2.71
N ILE A 6 14.09 8.39 1.94
CA ILE A 6 12.73 8.11 2.39
C ILE A 6 12.46 6.62 2.18
N THR A 7 12.23 5.89 3.28
CA THR A 7 11.98 4.43 3.26
C THR A 7 10.67 4.03 3.93
N GLN A 8 10.02 4.96 4.65
CA GLN A 8 8.81 4.66 5.41
C GLN A 8 7.61 4.45 4.48
N ARG A 9 7.07 3.22 4.45
CA ARG A 9 5.97 2.82 3.55
C ARG A 9 4.76 3.74 3.63
N TYR A 10 4.35 4.08 4.85
CA TYR A 10 3.21 4.96 5.06
C TYR A 10 3.41 6.34 4.41
N PHE A 11 4.57 6.96 4.64
CA PHE A 11 4.89 8.27 4.11
C PHE A 11 5.01 8.24 2.58
N ILE A 12 5.59 7.15 2.04
CA ILE A 12 5.65 6.94 0.60
C ILE A 12 4.25 6.90 -0.02
N SER A 13 3.37 6.03 0.50
CA SER A 13 2.04 5.81 -0.07
C SER A 13 1.09 7.00 0.09
N ASN A 14 1.18 7.74 1.20
CA ASN A 14 0.17 8.76 1.53
C ASN A 14 0.67 10.19 1.31
N VAL A 15 1.97 10.41 1.13
CA VAL A 15 2.53 11.75 0.93
C VAL A 15 3.29 11.82 -0.39
N ILE A 16 4.28 10.95 -0.59
CA ILE A 16 5.18 11.04 -1.75
C ILE A 16 4.47 10.70 -3.05
N ILE A 17 3.73 9.59 -3.11
CA ILE A 17 3.00 9.21 -4.32
C ILE A 17 1.93 10.25 -4.68
N PRO A 18 1.03 10.68 -3.77
CA PRO A 18 0.06 11.74 -4.09
C PRO A 18 0.69 13.05 -4.52
N PHE A 19 1.79 13.45 -3.88
CA PHE A 19 2.55 14.64 -4.30
C PHE A 19 3.05 14.49 -5.74
N PHE A 20 3.74 13.40 -6.08
CA PHE A 20 4.24 13.18 -7.43
C PHE A 20 3.16 12.96 -8.50
N ASP A 21 2.02 12.39 -8.13
CA ASP A 21 0.85 12.25 -8.99
C ASP A 21 0.23 13.62 -9.34
N SER A 22 0.33 14.60 -8.43
CA SER A 22 -0.19 15.96 -8.65
C SER A 22 0.69 16.84 -9.54
N LEU A 23 1.91 16.40 -9.84
CA LEU A 23 2.89 17.19 -10.57
C LEU A 23 2.86 16.90 -12.07
N THR A 24 3.17 17.93 -12.86
CA THR A 24 3.47 17.76 -14.29
C THR A 24 4.95 17.45 -14.48
N TRP A 25 5.25 16.26 -15.02
CA TRP A 25 6.63 15.84 -15.25
C TRP A 25 7.14 16.35 -16.61
N LEU A 26 8.28 17.04 -16.59
CA LEU A 26 8.91 17.58 -17.82
C LEU A 26 9.97 16.67 -18.43
N SER A 27 10.34 15.58 -17.76
CA SER A 27 11.44 14.71 -18.17
C SER A 27 11.02 13.25 -18.30
N LYS A 28 11.90 12.43 -18.89
CA LYS A 28 11.73 10.96 -18.99
C LYS A 28 11.64 10.28 -17.62
N LYS A 29 11.96 10.97 -16.51
CA LYS A 29 11.74 10.46 -15.15
C LYS A 29 10.27 10.17 -14.85
N ALA A 30 9.32 10.76 -15.58
CA ALA A 30 7.91 10.39 -15.51
C ALA A 30 7.68 8.88 -15.73
N LYS A 31 8.43 8.27 -16.68
CA LYS A 31 8.35 6.84 -16.99
C LYS A 31 8.96 6.00 -15.87
N ASP A 32 10.10 6.42 -15.34
CA ASP A 32 10.73 5.76 -14.20
C ASP A 32 9.84 5.82 -12.95
N TYR A 33 9.18 6.96 -12.70
CA TYR A 33 8.22 7.10 -11.61
C TYR A 33 7.01 6.17 -11.80
N THR A 34 6.46 6.11 -13.01
CA THR A 34 5.34 5.20 -13.33
C THR A 34 5.71 3.74 -13.09
N ASP A 35 6.89 3.33 -13.55
CA ASP A 35 7.39 1.95 -13.40
C ASP A 35 7.69 1.64 -11.93
N TRP A 36 8.27 2.59 -11.19
CA TRP A 36 8.50 2.45 -9.75
C TRP A 36 7.19 2.32 -8.97
N LYS A 37 6.17 3.12 -9.30
CA LYS A 37 4.83 3.04 -8.70
C LYS A 37 4.17 1.69 -8.99
N LEU A 38 4.32 1.16 -10.21
CA LEU A 38 3.84 -0.17 -10.56
C LEU A 38 4.51 -1.27 -9.72
N ILE A 39 5.84 -1.20 -9.53
CA ILE A 39 6.57 -2.11 -8.63
C ILE A 39 6.10 -1.95 -7.18
N TRP A 40 5.88 -0.72 -6.73
CA TRP A 40 5.38 -0.41 -5.40
C TRP A 40 4.04 -1.12 -5.12
N ASP A 41 3.11 -1.04 -6.07
CA ASP A 41 1.80 -1.69 -5.96
C ASP A 41 1.92 -3.23 -5.95
N LEU A 42 2.80 -3.81 -6.77
CA LEU A 42 3.08 -5.25 -6.77
C LEU A 42 3.65 -5.71 -5.41
N ILE A 43 4.53 -4.91 -4.81
CA ILE A 43 5.09 -5.19 -3.49
C ILE A 43 4.01 -5.10 -2.42
N ASN A 44 3.18 -4.07 -2.46
CA ASN A 44 2.10 -3.87 -1.49
C ASN A 44 1.01 -4.94 -1.58
N GLN A 45 0.80 -5.56 -2.75
CA GLN A 45 -0.08 -6.71 -2.89
C GLN A 45 0.62 -8.07 -2.67
N GLY A 46 1.91 -8.08 -2.31
CA GLY A 46 2.64 -9.30 -1.97
C GLY A 46 3.02 -10.17 -3.15
N TRP A 47 2.97 -9.65 -4.37
CA TRP A 47 3.31 -10.41 -5.58
C TRP A 47 4.81 -10.72 -5.69
N HIS A 48 5.67 -9.94 -5.04
CA HIS A 48 7.11 -10.24 -4.95
C HIS A 48 7.46 -11.56 -4.22
N PHE A 49 6.48 -12.23 -3.60
CA PHE A 49 6.64 -13.58 -3.05
C PHE A 49 6.30 -14.70 -4.05
N THR A 50 5.81 -14.37 -5.24
CA THR A 50 5.57 -15.33 -6.32
C THR A 50 6.67 -15.23 -7.36
N GLU A 51 6.98 -16.33 -8.03
CA GLU A 51 7.99 -16.37 -9.10
C GLU A 51 7.63 -15.39 -10.23
N GLU A 52 6.36 -15.38 -10.66
CA GLU A 52 5.85 -14.46 -11.67
C GLU A 52 6.01 -13.00 -11.24
N GLY A 53 5.66 -12.65 -10.00
CA GLY A 53 5.80 -11.28 -9.52
C GLY A 53 7.26 -10.83 -9.39
N GLN A 54 8.15 -11.73 -8.95
CA GLN A 54 9.60 -11.46 -8.94
C GLN A 54 10.15 -11.21 -10.34
N LYS A 55 9.76 -12.06 -11.29
CA LYS A 55 10.14 -11.93 -12.69
C LYS A 55 9.68 -10.60 -13.28
N LEU A 56 8.42 -10.21 -13.06
CA LEU A 56 7.89 -8.94 -13.54
C LEU A 56 8.62 -7.75 -12.91
N ILE A 57 8.85 -7.75 -11.59
CA ILE A 57 9.59 -6.67 -10.91
C ILE A 57 11.00 -6.54 -11.47
N TYR A 58 11.68 -7.67 -11.72
CA TYR A 58 13.01 -7.68 -12.32
C TYR A 58 13.01 -7.08 -13.74
N LEU A 59 12.07 -7.50 -14.60
CA LEU A 59 11.94 -6.98 -15.97
C LEU A 59 11.65 -5.47 -15.97
N ILE A 60 10.75 -5.00 -15.10
CA ILE A 60 10.45 -3.57 -14.98
C ILE A 60 11.68 -2.80 -14.50
N THR A 61 12.36 -3.29 -13.46
CA THR A 61 13.56 -2.65 -12.89
C THR A 61 14.68 -2.51 -13.92
N ASN A 62 14.88 -3.54 -14.76
CA ASN A 62 15.87 -3.51 -15.84
C ASN A 62 15.53 -2.52 -16.96
N GLY A 63 14.27 -2.06 -17.07
CA GLY A 63 13.84 -1.04 -18.02
C GLY A 63 13.94 0.40 -17.51
N MET A 64 14.32 0.62 -16.25
CA MET A 64 14.29 1.93 -15.59
C MET A 64 15.63 2.68 -15.64
N ASN A 65 15.58 3.99 -15.38
CA ASN A 65 16.73 4.88 -15.19
C ASN A 65 17.72 4.82 -16.37
N ASN A 66 19.00 4.53 -16.09
CA ASN A 66 20.05 4.53 -17.11
C ASN A 66 19.83 3.44 -18.16
N SER A 67 19.23 2.31 -17.78
CA SER A 67 18.92 1.23 -18.72
C SER A 67 17.90 1.65 -19.78
N ARG A 68 17.00 2.58 -19.46
CA ARG A 68 16.04 3.14 -20.42
C ARG A 68 16.71 3.92 -21.56
N LEU A 69 17.89 4.47 -21.30
CA LEU A 69 18.67 5.25 -22.26
C LEU A 69 19.79 4.43 -22.90
N SER A 70 20.00 3.20 -22.42
CA SER A 70 21.02 2.30 -22.94
C SER A 70 20.66 1.81 -24.34
N THR A 71 21.65 1.83 -25.22
CA THR A 71 21.57 1.19 -26.54
C THR A 71 22.07 -0.26 -26.52
N ARG A 72 22.65 -0.72 -25.41
CA ARG A 72 23.00 -2.13 -25.21
C ARG A 72 21.72 -2.93 -24.99
N PHE A 73 21.22 -3.53 -26.06
CA PHE A 73 20.21 -4.58 -25.99
C PHE A 73 20.88 -5.85 -25.46
N THR A 74 20.68 -6.14 -24.18
CA THR A 74 20.74 -7.51 -23.67
C THR A 74 19.31 -8.03 -23.68
N PRO A 75 18.94 -8.99 -24.54
CA PRO A 75 17.61 -9.58 -24.52
C PRO A 75 17.48 -10.34 -23.21
N VAL A 76 16.86 -9.70 -22.21
CA VAL A 76 16.43 -10.37 -21.00
C VAL A 76 15.08 -10.99 -21.35
N GLU A 77 15.13 -12.06 -22.14
CA GLU A 77 13.99 -12.79 -22.71
C GLU A 77 13.20 -12.02 -23.80
N ASP A 78 12.61 -12.74 -24.76
CA ASP A 78 11.77 -12.22 -25.87
C ASP A 78 10.39 -11.73 -25.38
N VAL A 79 10.35 -11.01 -24.26
CA VAL A 79 9.11 -10.50 -23.67
C VAL A 79 8.95 -9.03 -24.04
N SER A 80 7.92 -8.71 -24.82
CA SER A 80 7.59 -7.32 -25.17
C SER A 80 7.33 -6.49 -23.91
N PRO A 81 7.85 -5.25 -23.79
CA PRO A 81 7.56 -4.39 -22.65
C PRO A 81 6.05 -4.15 -22.39
N TRP A 82 5.23 -4.19 -23.45
CA TRP A 82 3.77 -4.09 -23.32
C TRP A 82 3.19 -5.32 -22.61
N ASP A 83 3.72 -6.52 -22.90
CA ASP A 83 3.33 -7.76 -22.23
C ASP A 83 3.66 -7.72 -20.73
N VAL A 84 4.83 -7.19 -20.37
CA VAL A 84 5.24 -7.04 -18.95
C VAL A 84 4.25 -6.17 -18.17
N LYS A 85 3.86 -5.01 -18.73
CA LYS A 85 2.93 -4.09 -18.06
C LYS A 85 1.54 -4.69 -17.92
N GLU A 86 1.01 -5.30 -18.97
CA GLU A 86 -0.31 -5.95 -18.95
C GLU A 86 -0.35 -7.10 -17.94
N ARG A 87 0.71 -7.92 -17.86
CA ARG A 87 0.82 -8.99 -16.85
C ARG A 87 0.87 -8.46 -15.43
N ALA A 88 1.61 -7.38 -15.20
CA ALA A 88 1.64 -6.72 -13.89
C ALA A 88 0.25 -6.18 -13.51
N LEU A 89 -0.43 -5.50 -14.42
CA LEU A 89 -1.80 -5.01 -14.19
C LEU A 89 -2.79 -6.15 -13.95
N LYS A 90 -2.64 -7.27 -14.66
CA LYS A 90 -3.43 -8.49 -14.43
C LYS A 90 -3.22 -9.02 -13.01
N LEU A 91 -1.99 -9.12 -12.52
CA LEU A 91 -1.74 -9.50 -11.12
C LEU A 91 -2.41 -8.52 -10.13
N LEU A 92 -2.30 -7.21 -10.39
CA LEU A 92 -2.89 -6.18 -9.53
C LEU A 92 -4.43 -6.20 -9.52
N SER A 93 -5.05 -6.77 -10.55
CA SER A 93 -6.51 -6.98 -10.62
C SER A 93 -6.99 -8.17 -9.78
N LEU A 94 -6.08 -9.09 -9.41
CA LEU A 94 -6.40 -10.23 -8.57
C LEU A 94 -6.40 -9.82 -7.08
N PRO A 95 -7.08 -10.60 -6.21
CA PRO A 95 -7.01 -10.34 -4.78
C PRO A 95 -5.57 -10.46 -4.25
N SER A 96 -5.11 -9.44 -3.52
CA SER A 96 -3.79 -9.35 -2.88
C SER A 96 -3.29 -10.69 -2.35
N ASN A 97 -2.03 -11.03 -2.60
CA ASN A 97 -1.38 -12.24 -2.10
C ASN A 97 -1.28 -12.27 -0.56
N TYR A 98 -1.52 -11.14 0.09
CA TYR A 98 -1.69 -11.08 1.53
C TYR A 98 -3.15 -11.21 1.95
N GLU A 99 -3.38 -11.94 3.02
CA GLU A 99 -4.64 -12.00 3.73
C GLU A 99 -4.41 -11.60 5.19
N VAL A 100 -5.08 -10.54 5.62
CA VAL A 100 -4.96 -10.07 7.00
C VAL A 100 -6.08 -10.67 7.84
N GLN A 101 -5.70 -11.45 8.84
CA GLN A 101 -6.63 -12.11 9.75
C GLN A 101 -7.13 -11.16 10.83
N ALA A 102 -8.25 -11.50 11.47
CA ALA A 102 -8.87 -10.71 12.53
C ALA A 102 -7.94 -10.40 13.72
N ASN A 103 -6.96 -11.26 13.98
CA ASN A 103 -5.95 -11.09 15.03
C ASN A 103 -4.73 -10.23 14.61
N GLY A 104 -4.75 -9.67 13.39
CA GLY A 104 -3.68 -8.86 12.81
C GLY A 104 -2.51 -9.66 12.22
N LYS A 105 -2.54 -10.99 12.26
CA LYS A 105 -1.57 -11.81 11.53
C LYS A 105 -1.82 -11.69 10.03
N ILE A 106 -0.75 -11.78 9.25
CA ILE A 106 -0.82 -11.69 7.79
C ILE A 106 -0.40 -13.03 7.22
N LEU A 107 -1.34 -13.72 6.60
CA LEU A 107 -1.11 -14.92 5.83
C LEU A 107 -0.62 -14.51 4.43
N LEU A 108 0.48 -15.10 4.01
CA LEU A 108 0.96 -15.04 2.64
C LEU A 108 0.37 -16.23 1.88
N LYS A 109 -0.66 -15.97 1.05
CA LYS A 109 -1.45 -17.03 0.41
C LYS A 109 -0.60 -17.96 -0.44
N SER A 110 0.33 -17.43 -1.22
CA SER A 110 1.19 -18.22 -2.10
C SER A 110 2.10 -19.21 -1.38
N LEU A 111 2.53 -18.91 -0.14
CA LEU A 111 3.44 -19.76 0.63
C LEU A 111 2.74 -20.53 1.76
N GLY A 112 1.48 -20.20 2.08
CA GLY A 112 0.77 -20.79 3.23
C GLY A 112 1.41 -20.46 4.58
N THR A 113 2.21 -19.40 4.66
CA THR A 113 2.96 -19.02 5.87
C THR A 113 2.55 -17.64 6.36
N TYR A 114 2.79 -17.37 7.65
CA TYR A 114 2.57 -16.05 8.24
C TYR A 114 3.84 -15.21 8.15
N LEU A 115 3.70 -13.93 7.78
CA LEU A 115 4.82 -13.00 7.84
C LEU A 115 5.28 -12.77 9.28
N LYS A 116 6.58 -12.50 9.44
CA LYS A 116 7.17 -12.05 10.72
C LYS A 116 6.75 -10.59 10.96
N GLY A 117 5.54 -10.42 11.47
CA GLY A 117 4.95 -9.10 11.75
C GLY A 117 3.44 -9.19 11.94
N ARG A 118 2.84 -8.09 12.38
CA ARG A 118 1.39 -7.90 12.34
C ARG A 118 1.09 -6.73 11.43
N GLY A 119 -0.04 -6.80 10.73
CA GLY A 119 -0.54 -5.64 9.99
C GLY A 119 -0.83 -4.50 10.95
N ASN A 120 -0.65 -3.27 10.49
CA ASN A 120 -1.13 -2.13 11.25
C ASN A 120 -2.65 -2.14 11.22
N VAL A 121 -3.26 -2.19 12.40
CA VAL A 121 -4.71 -2.03 12.54
C VAL A 121 -4.97 -0.53 12.63
N GLY A 122 -5.30 0.05 11.48
CA GLY A 122 -5.86 1.37 11.37
C GLY A 122 -7.32 1.42 11.81
N VAL A 123 -7.84 2.63 11.88
CA VAL A 123 -9.22 2.90 12.28
C VAL A 123 -9.82 3.91 11.30
N SER A 124 -10.84 3.46 10.58
CA SER A 124 -11.71 4.34 9.81
C SER A 124 -12.92 4.72 10.66
N VAL A 125 -13.21 6.00 10.74
CA VAL A 125 -14.36 6.55 11.48
C VAL A 125 -15.36 7.06 10.47
N LEU A 126 -16.57 6.50 10.50
CA LEU A 126 -17.64 6.80 9.56
C LEU A 126 -18.76 7.58 10.25
N ASP A 127 -19.45 8.42 9.50
CA ASP A 127 -20.68 9.06 9.97
C ASP A 127 -21.89 8.10 9.95
N ALA A 128 -23.05 8.60 10.34
CA ALA A 128 -24.31 7.85 10.31
C ALA A 128 -24.76 7.44 8.89
N LYS A 129 -24.24 8.09 7.83
CA LYS A 129 -24.51 7.77 6.43
C LYS A 129 -23.53 6.71 5.88
N GLY A 130 -22.46 6.42 6.61
CA GLY A 130 -21.42 5.48 6.23
C GLY A 130 -20.29 6.11 5.41
N GLU A 131 -20.18 7.44 5.39
CA GLU A 131 -19.06 8.15 4.76
C GLU A 131 -17.88 8.23 5.73
N ILE A 132 -16.65 8.04 5.23
CA ILE A 132 -15.44 8.13 6.04
C ILE A 132 -15.18 9.60 6.39
N VAL A 133 -15.22 9.92 7.68
CA VAL A 133 -14.95 11.26 8.22
C VAL A 133 -13.48 11.39 8.63
N PHE A 134 -12.95 10.36 9.30
CA PHE A 134 -11.56 10.34 9.75
C PHE A 134 -10.92 9.00 9.46
N LYS A 135 -9.60 9.01 9.25
CA LYS A 135 -8.79 7.82 9.04
C LYS A 135 -7.50 7.90 9.84
N PHE A 136 -7.24 6.86 10.61
CA PHE A 136 -6.10 6.75 11.51
C PHE A 136 -5.30 5.49 11.20
N ASN A 137 -3.97 5.58 11.30
CA ASN A 137 -3.06 4.48 10.98
C ASN A 137 -2.92 3.48 12.13
N SER A 138 -3.28 3.91 13.34
CA SER A 138 -3.25 3.08 14.51
C SER A 138 -4.40 3.41 15.45
N ILE A 139 -4.77 2.42 16.25
CA ILE A 139 -5.70 2.59 17.37
C ILE A 139 -5.18 3.65 18.36
N LYS A 140 -3.85 3.80 18.49
CA LYS A 140 -3.24 4.80 19.36
C LYS A 140 -3.46 6.22 18.85
N ASP A 141 -3.24 6.46 17.57
CA ASP A 141 -3.44 7.79 16.97
C ASP A 141 -4.91 8.21 17.03
N CYS A 142 -5.82 7.25 16.75
CA CYS A 142 -7.26 7.44 16.92
C CYS A 142 -7.60 7.80 18.37
N ALA A 143 -7.07 7.04 19.34
CA ALA A 143 -7.30 7.29 20.76
C ALA A 143 -6.81 8.67 21.20
N LEU A 144 -5.63 9.08 20.72
CA LEU A 144 -5.05 10.39 20.98
C LEU A 144 -5.91 11.52 20.41
N PHE A 145 -6.37 11.39 19.16
CA PHE A 145 -7.23 12.39 18.51
C PHE A 145 -8.56 12.61 19.25
N PHE A 146 -9.22 11.51 19.64
CA PHE A 146 -10.47 11.59 20.40
C PHE A 146 -10.26 11.83 21.90
N ASN A 147 -9.01 11.97 22.36
CA ASN A 147 -8.64 12.12 23.76
C ASN A 147 -9.26 11.04 24.68
N VAL A 148 -9.18 9.78 24.26
CA VAL A 148 -9.69 8.62 25.01
C VAL A 148 -8.61 7.57 25.20
N HIS A 149 -8.82 6.65 26.13
CA HIS A 149 -7.95 5.49 26.27
C HIS A 149 -8.08 4.54 25.07
N THR A 150 -6.98 3.90 24.66
CA THR A 150 -6.96 2.90 23.56
C THR A 150 -7.95 1.75 23.76
N ARG A 151 -8.17 1.34 25.01
CA ARG A 151 -9.20 0.35 25.40
C ARG A 151 -10.62 0.77 24.97
N THR A 152 -10.92 2.07 25.03
CA THR A 152 -12.21 2.60 24.61
C THR A 152 -12.40 2.46 23.10
N ILE A 153 -11.37 2.76 22.31
CA ILE A 153 -11.40 2.56 20.86
C ILE A 153 -11.56 1.07 20.53
N ASN A 154 -10.80 0.17 21.18
CA ASN A 154 -10.95 -1.27 20.98
C ASN A 154 -12.39 -1.76 21.26
N ARG A 155 -12.98 -1.35 22.39
CA ARG A 155 -14.37 -1.69 22.71
C ARG A 155 -15.37 -1.18 21.66
N ARG A 156 -15.15 0.04 21.14
CA ARG A 156 -15.99 0.62 20.07
C ARG A 156 -15.85 -0.17 18.76
N LEU A 157 -14.64 -0.61 18.42
CA LEU A 157 -14.37 -1.45 17.25
C LEU A 157 -14.98 -2.85 17.36
N GLU A 158 -15.13 -3.38 18.57
CA GLU A 158 -15.77 -4.68 18.84
C GLU A 158 -17.29 -4.60 18.84
N ASN A 159 -17.84 -3.57 19.50
CA ASN A 159 -19.28 -3.44 19.70
C ASN A 159 -20.01 -2.76 18.54
N GLY A 160 -19.29 -2.03 17.67
CA GLY A 160 -19.88 -1.28 16.55
C GLY A 160 -20.84 -0.15 16.98
N SER A 161 -20.72 0.32 18.23
CA SER A 161 -21.63 1.30 18.83
C SER A 161 -21.47 2.69 18.21
N LEU A 162 -22.60 3.37 17.96
CA LEU A 162 -22.64 4.79 17.61
C LEU A 162 -22.11 5.64 18.77
N VAL A 163 -21.29 6.63 18.46
CA VAL A 163 -20.72 7.57 19.42
C VAL A 163 -20.98 8.98 18.94
N GLU A 164 -21.59 9.80 19.79
CA GLU A 164 -21.74 11.22 19.51
C GLU A 164 -20.41 11.96 19.73
N TYR A 165 -19.98 12.71 18.73
CA TYR A 165 -18.81 13.57 18.78
C TYR A 165 -19.10 14.82 17.94
N ASN A 166 -18.99 16.01 18.53
CA ASN A 166 -19.31 17.29 17.88
C ASN A 166 -20.68 17.30 17.18
N ASN A 167 -21.73 16.80 17.87
CA ASN A 167 -23.11 16.65 17.35
C ASN A 167 -23.23 15.75 16.10
N GLN A 168 -22.25 14.89 15.86
CA GLN A 168 -22.29 13.87 14.80
C GLN A 168 -22.18 12.48 15.40
N ASN A 169 -23.00 11.56 14.90
CA ASN A 169 -22.92 10.14 15.27
C ASN A 169 -21.87 9.44 14.42
N LEU A 170 -20.89 8.85 15.09
CA LEU A 170 -19.74 8.19 14.48
C LEU A 170 -19.70 6.70 14.79
N VAL A 171 -19.24 5.90 13.82
CA VAL A 171 -18.98 4.47 13.93
C VAL A 171 -17.52 4.19 13.64
N PHE A 172 -16.89 3.36 14.46
CA PHE A 172 -15.48 2.99 14.32
C PHE A 172 -15.38 1.62 13.64
N LYS A 173 -14.63 1.53 12.53
CA LYS A 173 -14.33 0.26 11.86
C LYS A 173 -12.82 0.04 11.78
N ARG A 174 -12.41 -1.22 11.96
CA ARG A 174 -11.02 -1.63 11.76
C ARG A 174 -10.69 -1.51 10.29
N GLU A 175 -9.55 -0.92 10.02
CA GLU A 175 -8.97 -0.88 8.69
C GLU A 175 -7.62 -1.58 8.75
N MET A 176 -7.45 -2.66 7.99
CA MET A 176 -6.21 -3.42 8.03
C MET A 176 -5.26 -2.87 6.97
N HIS A 177 -4.12 -2.37 7.42
CA HIS A 177 -3.03 -1.98 6.54
C HIS A 177 -1.97 -3.07 6.56
N LEU A 178 -1.52 -3.41 5.36
CA LEU A 178 -0.33 -4.22 5.21
C LEU A 178 0.88 -3.42 5.72
N PRO A 179 1.84 -4.09 6.37
CA PRO A 179 2.98 -3.47 7.02
C PRO A 179 3.91 -2.78 6.02
#